data_AF-A0A5S4FPA8-F1
#
_entry.id   AF-A0A5S4FPA8-F1
#
_cell.length_a   1.000
_cell.length_b   1.000
_cell.length_c   1.000
_cell.angle_alpha   90.00
_cell.angle_beta   90.00
_cell.angle_gamma   90.00
#
_symmetry.space_group_name_H-M   'P 1'
#
loop_
_entity.id
_entity.type
_entity.pdbx_description
1 polymer ?
#
loop_
_entity_poly.entity_id
_entity_poly.type
_entity_poly.pdbx_seq_one_letter_code
_entity_poly.pdbx_strand_id
1 'polypeptide(L)'
;MVDSDRPRAWPAYAVAALFLGYAAGKAAFALQARLGFPGGPPVSAAETGGYFLDAATAQWLAAASGVLGACVAVITVTALGRRVPRTLMLLVLAGMLPAVGGGAGIMILDGFVGIGVGWRWYHGVLGGLVIGLFLEMTRSYAAVTRRAPGRPVSADSPRRR
;
A
#
# COMPACT_ATOMS: atom_id res chain seq x y z
N MET A 1 32.27 -0.54 4.39
CA MET A 1 31.51 -1.39 3.45
C MET A 1 30.17 -1.68 4.12
N VAL A 2 29.11 -0.95 3.76
CA VAL A 2 27.79 -1.15 4.37
C VAL A 2 27.27 -2.50 3.91
N ASP A 3 26.86 -3.34 4.85
CA ASP A 3 26.24 -4.66 4.60
C ASP A 3 25.02 -4.47 3.70
N SER A 4 25.21 -4.63 2.39
CA SER A 4 24.14 -4.57 1.38
C SER A 4 23.18 -5.77 1.45
N ASP A 5 23.49 -6.75 2.32
CA ASP A 5 22.76 -8.01 2.43
C ASP A 5 21.63 -8.01 3.46
N ARG A 6 21.49 -6.94 4.26
CA ARG A 6 20.30 -6.79 5.11
C ARG A 6 19.12 -6.30 4.29
N PRO A 7 17.98 -7.04 4.31
CA PRO A 7 16.79 -6.61 3.61
C PRO A 7 16.33 -5.23 4.11
N ARG A 8 16.04 -4.33 3.17
CA ARG A 8 15.60 -2.96 3.49
C ARG A 8 14.18 -2.99 4.01
N ALA A 9 14.00 -2.78 5.32
CA ALA A 9 12.68 -2.70 5.93
C ALA A 9 12.04 -1.30 5.81
N TRP A 10 12.85 -0.27 5.57
CA TRP A 10 12.39 1.13 5.52
C TRP A 10 11.28 1.41 4.48
N PRO A 11 11.23 0.79 3.27
CA PRO A 11 10.16 1.05 2.31
C PRO A 11 8.80 0.63 2.88
N ALA A 12 8.74 -0.46 3.64
CA ALA A 12 7.51 -0.93 4.26
C ALA A 12 6.96 0.08 5.29
N TYR A 13 7.84 0.66 6.12
CA TYR A 13 7.44 1.69 7.07
C TYR A 13 7.01 3.00 6.39
N ALA A 14 7.69 3.38 5.31
CA ALA A 14 7.29 4.54 4.51
C ALA A 14 5.91 4.34 3.88
N VAL A 15 5.66 3.18 3.27
CA VAL A 15 4.35 2.81 2.71
C VAL A 15 3.28 2.77 3.80
N ALA A 16 3.59 2.22 4.97
CA ALA A 16 2.65 2.19 6.09
C ALA A 16 2.28 3.60 6.56
N ALA A 17 3.25 4.51 6.70
CA ALA A 17 3.02 5.90 7.06
C ALA A 17 2.15 6.62 6.01
N LEU A 18 2.41 6.41 4.72
CA LEU A 18 1.60 6.97 3.63
C LEU A 18 0.16 6.48 3.67
N PHE A 19 -0.05 5.19 3.90
CA PHE A 19 -1.39 4.62 4.04
C PHE A 19 -2.14 5.11 5.28
N LEU A 20 -1.45 5.31 6.41
CA LEU A 20 -2.04 5.92 7.60
C LEU A 20 -2.38 7.40 7.37
N GLY A 21 -1.53 8.14 6.69
CA GLY A 21 -1.81 9.53 6.29
C GLY A 21 -3.03 9.62 5.37
N TYR A 22 -3.12 8.72 4.39
CA TYR A 22 -4.31 8.57 3.55
C TYR A 22 -5.56 8.23 4.37
N ALA A 23 -5.47 7.26 5.28
CA ALA A 23 -6.59 6.86 6.13
C ALA A 23 -7.09 8.01 7.02
N ALA A 24 -6.16 8.75 7.63
CA ALA A 24 -6.48 9.92 8.45
C ALA A 24 -7.16 11.02 7.62
N GLY A 25 -6.64 11.30 6.42
CA GLY A 25 -7.28 12.26 5.50
C GLY A 25 -8.69 11.83 5.09
N LYS A 26 -8.89 10.53 4.83
CA LYS A 26 -10.21 9.96 4.52
C LYS A 26 -11.18 10.06 5.69
N ALA A 27 -10.75 9.71 6.89
CA ALA A 27 -11.56 9.85 8.10
C ALA A 27 -11.95 11.31 8.35
N ALA A 28 -11.02 12.25 8.16
CA ALA A 28 -11.31 13.68 8.30
C ALA A 28 -12.38 14.16 7.30
N PHE A 29 -12.34 13.72 6.04
CA PHE A 29 -13.39 14.05 5.06
C PHE A 29 -14.72 13.35 5.35
N ALA A 30 -14.69 12.13 5.91
CA ALA A 30 -15.90 11.45 6.36
C ALA A 30 -16.62 12.24 7.45
N LEU A 31 -15.87 12.78 8.42
CA LEU A 31 -16.40 13.63 9.50
C LEU A 31 -16.96 14.96 8.99
N GLN A 32 -16.53 15.43 7.82
CA GLN A 32 -16.96 16.69 7.21
C GLN A 32 -18.01 16.50 6.11
N ALA A 33 -18.47 15.28 5.84
CA ALA A 33 -19.36 14.94 4.73
C ALA A 33 -18.87 15.46 3.36
N ARG A 34 -17.55 15.47 3.12
CA ARG A 34 -16.95 15.91 1.84
C ARG A 34 -16.65 14.72 0.94
N LEU A 35 -17.01 14.82 -0.35
CA LEU A 35 -16.56 13.89 -1.39
C LEU A 35 -15.29 14.41 -2.07
N GLY A 36 -14.50 13.47 -2.58
CA GLY A 36 -13.35 13.76 -3.44
C GLY A 36 -12.03 13.93 -2.71
N PHE A 37 -10.96 13.49 -3.39
CA PHE A 37 -9.59 13.89 -3.11
C PHE A 37 -9.18 14.85 -4.23
N PRO A 38 -8.79 16.11 -3.93
CA PRO A 38 -8.39 16.63 -2.63
C PRO A 38 -9.45 17.57 -2.01
N GLY A 39 -10.45 17.02 -1.31
CA GLY A 39 -11.38 17.82 -0.51
C GLY A 39 -12.39 18.64 -1.34
N GLY A 40 -13.10 17.96 -2.25
CA GLY A 40 -14.18 18.56 -3.03
C GLY A 40 -15.27 19.21 -2.16
N PRO A 41 -16.17 19.99 -2.77
CA PRO A 41 -17.21 20.70 -2.04
C PRO A 41 -18.12 19.73 -1.25
N PRO A 42 -18.76 20.21 -0.16
CA PRO A 42 -19.79 19.42 0.52
C PRO A 42 -20.85 18.99 -0.50
N VAL A 43 -21.17 17.70 -0.52
CA VAL A 43 -22.15 17.18 -1.48
C VAL A 43 -23.54 17.31 -0.89
N SER A 44 -24.45 17.87 -1.66
CA SER A 44 -25.83 18.07 -1.22
C SER A 44 -26.54 16.72 -1.07
N ALA A 45 -27.51 16.62 -0.14
CA ALA A 45 -28.30 15.40 0.04
C ALA A 45 -29.04 14.96 -1.25
N ALA A 46 -29.33 15.91 -2.15
CA ALA A 46 -29.94 15.64 -3.46
C ALA A 46 -28.97 14.96 -4.44
N GLU A 47 -27.68 15.31 -4.43
CA GLU A 47 -26.65 14.65 -5.25
C GLU A 47 -26.27 13.27 -4.69
N THR A 48 -26.35 13.07 -3.37
CA THR A 48 -26.12 11.76 -2.73
C THR A 48 -27.04 10.67 -3.28
N GLY A 49 -28.27 11.01 -3.64
CA GLY A 49 -29.25 10.08 -4.21
C GLY A 49 -28.84 9.45 -5.55
N GLY A 50 -27.87 10.03 -6.26
CA GLY A 50 -27.33 9.50 -7.52
C GLY A 50 -26.11 8.58 -7.35
N TYR A 51 -25.55 8.48 -6.15
CA TYR A 51 -24.37 7.65 -5.89
C TYR A 51 -24.74 6.24 -5.41
N PHE A 52 -23.91 5.27 -5.78
CA PHE A 52 -24.04 3.89 -5.31
C PHE A 52 -23.81 3.76 -3.80
N LEU A 53 -22.98 4.62 -3.21
CA LEU A 53 -22.71 4.70 -1.78
C LEU A 53 -22.73 6.15 -1.34
N ASP A 54 -23.28 6.40 -0.14
CA ASP A 54 -23.17 7.70 0.51
C ASP A 54 -21.69 8.10 0.71
N ALA A 55 -21.45 9.41 0.63
CA ALA A 55 -20.15 10.04 0.75
C ALA A 55 -19.37 9.61 1.99
N ALA A 56 -19.99 9.70 3.16
CA ALA A 56 -19.33 9.39 4.43
C ALA A 56 -18.99 7.91 4.49
N THR A 57 -19.89 7.05 4.04
CA THR A 57 -19.64 5.60 3.96
C THR A 57 -18.46 5.28 3.04
N ALA A 58 -18.40 5.89 1.86
CA ALA A 58 -17.29 5.72 0.93
C ALA A 58 -15.95 6.20 1.53
N GLN A 59 -15.94 7.34 2.24
CA GLN A 59 -14.73 7.82 2.91
C GLN A 59 -14.31 6.92 4.08
N TRP A 60 -15.24 6.38 4.87
CA TRP A 60 -14.93 5.44 5.95
C TRP A 60 -14.36 4.11 5.42
N LEU A 61 -14.92 3.57 4.34
CA LEU A 61 -14.38 2.38 3.69
C LEU A 61 -12.96 2.63 3.16
N ALA A 62 -12.73 3.81 2.59
CA ALA A 62 -11.41 4.22 2.14
C ALA A 62 -10.43 4.45 3.31
N ALA A 63 -10.89 4.96 4.45
CA ALA A 63 -10.08 5.05 5.66
C ALA A 63 -9.69 3.66 6.17
N ALA A 64 -10.66 2.75 6.24
CA ALA A 64 -10.43 1.36 6.65
C ALA A 64 -9.45 0.64 5.71
N SER A 65 -9.56 0.84 4.40
CA SER A 65 -8.62 0.25 3.43
C SER A 65 -7.22 0.82 3.56
N GLY A 66 -7.07 2.10 3.90
CA GLY A 66 -5.79 2.70 4.26
C GLY A 66 -5.17 2.04 5.50
N VAL A 67 -5.93 1.88 6.58
CA VAL A 67 -5.45 1.18 7.79
C VAL A 67 -5.04 -0.26 7.47
N LEU A 68 -5.87 -0.99 6.71
CA LEU A 68 -5.55 -2.36 6.29
C LEU A 68 -4.27 -2.42 5.45
N GLY A 69 -4.10 -1.50 4.50
CA GLY A 69 -2.89 -1.39 3.68
C GLY A 69 -1.64 -1.13 4.52
N ALA A 70 -1.73 -0.27 5.54
CA ALA A 70 -0.65 -0.02 6.47
C ALA A 70 -0.28 -1.28 7.28
N CYS A 71 -1.29 -2.02 7.78
CA CYS A 71 -1.08 -3.28 8.47
C CYS A 71 -0.36 -4.30 7.58
N VAL A 72 -0.81 -4.46 6.33
CA VAL A 72 -0.15 -5.37 5.36
C VAL A 72 1.30 -4.96 5.15
N ALA A 73 1.57 -3.67 4.93
CA ALA A 73 2.92 -3.15 4.75
C ALA A 73 3.82 -3.50 5.94
N VAL A 74 3.38 -3.25 7.18
CA VAL A 74 4.14 -3.62 8.39
C VAL A 74 4.32 -5.13 8.51
N ILE A 75 3.30 -5.93 8.18
CA ILE A 75 3.40 -7.39 8.24
C ILE A 75 4.54 -7.89 7.33
N THR A 76 4.79 -7.28 6.17
CA THR A 76 5.89 -7.71 5.26
C THR A 76 7.28 -7.70 5.89
N VAL A 77 7.50 -6.92 6.95
CA VAL A 77 8.81 -6.78 7.61
C VAL A 77 8.87 -7.34 9.03
N THR A 78 7.76 -7.88 9.55
CA THR A 78 7.69 -8.43 10.91
C THR A 78 7.75 -9.95 10.94
N ALA A 79 7.99 -10.52 12.13
CA ALA A 79 7.99 -11.95 12.33
C ALA A 79 6.62 -12.59 12.00
N LEU A 80 5.53 -11.84 12.13
CA LEU A 80 4.19 -12.30 11.80
C LEU A 80 4.04 -12.57 10.30
N GLY A 81 4.56 -11.70 9.44
CA GLY A 81 4.51 -11.91 7.99
C GLY A 81 5.31 -13.13 7.53
N ARG A 82 6.37 -13.50 8.26
CA ARG A 82 7.12 -14.73 7.98
C ARG A 82 6.34 -16.02 8.25
N ARG A 83 5.23 -15.95 9.01
CA ARG A 83 4.33 -17.09 9.23
C ARG A 83 3.27 -17.22 8.14
N VAL A 84 3.06 -16.19 7.32
CA VAL A 84 2.09 -16.20 6.23
C VAL A 84 2.70 -16.96 5.05
N PRO A 85 1.95 -17.87 4.39
CA PRO A 85 2.41 -18.52 3.17
C PRO A 85 2.87 -17.48 2.13
N ARG A 86 4.09 -17.63 1.63
CA ARG A 86 4.71 -16.67 0.70
C ARG A 86 3.80 -16.35 -0.48
N THR A 87 3.20 -17.36 -1.10
CA THR A 87 2.29 -17.21 -2.24
C THR A 87 1.09 -16.33 -1.89
N LEU A 88 0.49 -16.53 -0.71
CA LEU A 88 -0.64 -15.74 -0.26
C LEU A 88 -0.27 -14.26 -0.10
N MET A 89 0.84 -13.96 0.57
CA MET A 89 1.28 -12.56 0.72
C MET A 89 1.61 -11.92 -0.63
N LEU A 90 2.25 -12.65 -1.56
CA LEU A 90 2.53 -12.12 -2.89
C LEU A 90 1.25 -11.86 -3.69
N LEU A 91 0.22 -12.70 -3.56
CA LEU A 91 -1.10 -12.45 -4.16
C LEU A 91 -1.77 -11.22 -3.56
N VAL A 92 -1.68 -11.02 -2.23
CA VAL A 92 -2.18 -9.80 -1.57
C VAL A 92 -1.47 -8.56 -2.10
N LEU A 93 -0.13 -8.58 -2.16
CA LEU A 93 0.65 -7.45 -2.69
C LEU A 93 0.36 -7.20 -4.18
N ALA A 94 0.18 -8.25 -4.97
CA ALA A 94 -0.22 -8.14 -6.37
C ALA A 94 -1.63 -7.55 -6.53
N GLY A 95 -2.57 -7.94 -5.67
CA GLY A 95 -3.94 -7.38 -5.67
C GLY A 95 -3.99 -5.92 -5.20
N MET A 96 -3.11 -5.52 -4.29
CA MET A 96 -2.97 -4.13 -3.87
C MET A 96 -2.34 -3.23 -4.95
N LEU A 97 -1.50 -3.80 -5.83
CA LEU A 97 -0.76 -3.02 -6.82
C LEU A 97 -1.67 -2.21 -7.76
N PRO A 98 -2.76 -2.75 -8.35
CA PRO A 98 -3.72 -1.96 -9.12
C PRO A 98 -4.38 -0.84 -8.31
N ALA A 99 -4.70 -1.06 -7.02
CA ALA A 99 -5.34 -0.05 -6.19
C ALA A 99 -4.38 1.12 -5.91
N VAL A 100 -3.14 0.81 -5.53
CA VAL A 100 -2.08 1.80 -5.31
C VAL A 100 -1.73 2.52 -6.62
N GLY A 101 -1.52 1.76 -7.68
CA GLY A 101 -1.19 2.27 -9.01
C GLY A 101 -2.29 3.12 -9.62
N GLY A 102 -3.57 2.76 -9.44
CA GLY A 102 -4.70 3.55 -9.90
C GLY A 102 -4.80 4.88 -9.17
N GLY A 103 -4.76 4.87 -7.83
CA GLY A 103 -4.80 6.11 -7.04
C GLY A 103 -3.62 7.03 -7.32
N ALA A 104 -2.40 6.50 -7.29
CA ALA A 104 -1.19 7.27 -7.59
C ALA A 104 -1.11 7.71 -9.07
N GLY A 105 -1.61 6.89 -10.00
CA GLY A 105 -1.69 7.19 -11.42
C GLY A 105 -2.60 8.39 -11.69
N ILE A 106 -3.76 8.45 -11.03
CA ILE A 106 -4.65 9.63 -11.11
C ILE A 106 -3.94 10.88 -10.58
N MET A 107 -3.20 10.78 -9.46
CA MET A 107 -2.43 11.91 -8.93
C MET A 107 -1.36 12.40 -9.91
N ILE A 108 -0.68 11.48 -10.60
CA ILE A 108 0.32 11.78 -11.63
C ILE A 108 -0.33 12.48 -12.82
N LEU A 109 -1.36 11.86 -13.40
CA LEU A 109 -2.04 12.38 -14.58
C LEU A 109 -2.64 13.75 -14.29
N ASP A 110 -3.36 13.91 -13.18
CA ASP A 110 -3.96 15.19 -12.85
C ASP A 110 -2.94 16.25 -12.45
N GLY A 111 -1.92 15.88 -11.67
CA GLY A 111 -0.90 16.82 -11.21
C GLY A 111 -0.02 17.39 -12.34
N PHE A 112 0.23 16.61 -13.41
CA PHE A 112 1.11 17.03 -14.51
C PHE A 112 0.38 17.37 -15.81
N VAL A 113 -0.72 16.69 -16.11
CA VAL A 113 -1.49 16.86 -17.35
C VAL A 113 -2.76 17.69 -17.12
N GLY A 114 -3.32 17.67 -15.90
CA GLY A 114 -4.52 18.42 -15.56
C GLY A 114 -5.77 17.80 -16.16
N ILE A 115 -6.22 16.67 -15.61
CA ILE A 115 -7.44 15.95 -16.04
C ILE A 115 -8.70 16.45 -15.31
N GLY A 116 -8.59 17.51 -14.50
CA GLY A 116 -9.71 18.24 -13.90
C GLY A 116 -10.06 17.86 -12.46
N VAL A 117 -9.20 17.10 -11.75
CA VAL A 117 -9.46 16.68 -10.36
C VAL A 117 -8.96 17.73 -9.34
N GLY A 118 -8.00 18.57 -9.72
CA GLY A 118 -7.49 19.71 -8.91
C GLY A 118 -6.18 19.43 -8.16
N TRP A 119 -5.49 18.35 -8.48
CA TRP A 119 -4.16 18.03 -7.96
C TRP A 119 -3.10 18.96 -8.56
N ARG A 120 -2.18 19.37 -7.71
CA ARG A 120 -0.99 20.16 -8.09
C ARG A 120 0.18 19.25 -8.43
N TRP A 121 1.16 19.75 -9.20
CA TRP A 121 2.35 19.00 -9.65
C TRP A 121 3.06 18.19 -8.56
N TYR A 122 3.16 18.72 -7.34
CA TYR A 122 3.85 18.03 -6.24
C TYR A 122 3.10 16.77 -5.77
N HIS A 123 1.79 16.70 -6.01
CA HIS A 123 1.02 15.47 -5.79
C HIS A 123 1.29 14.44 -6.90
N GLY A 124 1.54 14.88 -8.12
CA GLY A 124 2.01 14.00 -9.18
C GLY A 124 3.36 13.36 -8.82
N VAL A 125 4.29 14.16 -8.29
CA VAL A 125 5.57 13.65 -7.72
C VAL A 125 5.30 12.66 -6.58
N LEU A 126 4.40 13.00 -5.65
CA LEU A 126 4.02 12.10 -4.56
C LEU A 126 3.46 10.77 -5.07
N GLY A 127 2.62 10.78 -6.12
CA GLY A 127 2.12 9.56 -6.75
C GLY A 127 3.26 8.66 -7.28
N GLY A 128 4.25 9.25 -7.96
CA GLY A 128 5.43 8.53 -8.41
C GLY A 128 6.22 7.90 -7.25
N LEU A 129 6.41 8.65 -6.16
CA LEU A 129 7.06 8.15 -4.94
C LEU A 129 6.28 6.99 -4.31
N VAL A 130 4.96 7.09 -4.21
CA VAL A 130 4.10 6.02 -3.66
C VAL A 130 4.26 4.73 -4.45
N ILE A 131 4.22 4.80 -5.79
CA ILE A 131 4.42 3.62 -6.67
C ILE A 131 5.82 3.03 -6.45
N GLY A 132 6.86 3.86 -6.47
CA GLY A 132 8.24 3.41 -6.29
C GLY A 132 8.46 2.71 -4.95
N LEU A 133 7.95 3.31 -3.86
CA LEU A 133 8.05 2.74 -2.51
C LEU A 133 7.30 1.41 -2.40
N PHE A 134 6.10 1.32 -2.98
CA PHE A 134 5.31 0.09 -2.94
C PHE A 134 5.98 -1.05 -3.72
N LEU A 135 6.56 -0.76 -4.88
CA LEU A 135 7.32 -1.72 -5.67
C LEU A 135 8.59 -2.18 -4.93
N GLU A 136 9.34 -1.25 -4.31
CA GLU A 136 10.55 -1.59 -3.57
C GLU A 136 10.25 -2.40 -2.29
N MET A 137 9.15 -2.11 -1.60
CA MET A 137 8.64 -2.93 -0.49
C MET A 137 8.33 -4.36 -0.98
N THR A 138 7.59 -4.48 -2.08
CA THR A 138 7.20 -5.79 -2.66
C THR A 138 8.43 -6.59 -3.11
N ARG A 139 9.38 -5.93 -3.78
CA ARG A 139 10.66 -6.51 -4.20
C ARG A 139 11.48 -6.97 -3.00
N SER A 140 11.58 -6.15 -1.95
CA SER A 140 12.30 -6.48 -0.72
C SER A 140 11.68 -7.70 -0.04
N TYR A 141 10.36 -7.74 0.12
CA TYR A 141 9.64 -8.90 0.67
C TYR A 141 9.90 -10.18 -0.16
N ALA A 142 9.80 -10.09 -1.48
CA ALA A 142 10.03 -11.22 -2.37
C ALA A 142 11.47 -11.74 -2.29
N ALA A 143 12.46 -10.86 -2.15
CA ALA A 143 13.87 -11.25 -2.03
C ALA A 143 14.13 -12.01 -0.71
N VAL A 144 13.61 -11.50 0.41
CA VAL A 144 13.77 -12.15 1.73
C VAL A 144 13.17 -13.53 1.76
N THR A 145 11.96 -13.67 1.23
CA THR A 145 11.19 -14.92 1.32
C THR A 145 11.60 -15.96 0.27
N ARG A 146 12.33 -15.58 -0.78
CA ARG A 146 12.97 -16.53 -1.72
C ARG A 146 14.14 -17.28 -1.10
N ARG A 147 14.87 -16.67 -0.15
CA ARG A 147 16.05 -17.27 0.49
C ARG A 147 15.71 -18.36 1.53
N ALA A 148 14.44 -18.75 1.66
CA ALA A 148 14.00 -19.85 2.51
C ALA A 148 13.60 -21.13 1.72
N PRO A 149 14.54 -21.85 1.07
CA PRO A 149 14.37 -23.28 0.79
C PRO A 149 15.00 -24.13 1.91
N GLY A 150 14.30 -25.19 2.30
CA GLY A 150 14.70 -26.11 3.36
C GLY A 150 16.13 -26.62 3.22
N ARG A 151 16.81 -26.76 4.34
CA ARG A 151 18.00 -27.62 4.44
C ARG A 151 17.57 -29.01 3.99
N PRO A 152 18.19 -29.60 2.94
CA PRO A 152 18.18 -31.05 2.85
C PRO A 152 18.86 -31.55 4.12
N VAL A 153 18.18 -32.41 4.86
CA VAL A 153 18.86 -33.27 5.84
C VAL A 153 19.85 -34.09 5.04
N SER A 154 21.11 -33.67 5.01
CA SER A 154 22.21 -34.53 4.67
C SER A 154 22.26 -35.57 5.78
N ALA A 155 21.54 -36.68 5.56
CA ALA A 155 21.70 -37.90 6.32
C ALA A 155 23.16 -38.31 6.13
N ASP A 156 23.95 -38.03 7.16
CA ASP A 156 25.32 -38.49 7.30
C ASP A 156 25.25 -40.02 7.28
N SER A 157 25.76 -40.62 6.21
CA SER A 157 25.81 -42.08 6.08
C SER A 157 26.98 -42.58 6.92
N PRO A 158 26.82 -43.70 7.65
CA PRO A 158 27.80 -44.15 8.63
C PRO A 158 29.03 -44.69 7.91
N ARG A 159 30.17 -43.99 7.99
CA ARG A 159 31.46 -44.59 7.68
C ARG A 159 31.90 -45.47 8.84
N ARG A 160 31.65 -46.76 8.64
CA ARG A 160 32.38 -47.90 9.20
C ARG A 160 33.83 -47.56 9.55
N ARG A 161 34.24 -47.89 10.78
CA ARG A 161 35.36 -48.79 11.05
C ARG A 161 35.03 -49.62 12.28
#